data_AF-X1F1A6-F1
#
_entry.id   AF-X1F1A6-F1
#
_cell.length_a   1.000
_cell.length_b   1.000
_cell.length_c   1.000
_cell.angle_alpha   90.00
_cell.angle_beta   90.00
_cell.angle_gamma   90.00
#
_symmetry.space_group_name_H-M   'P 1'
#
loop_
_entity.id
_entity.type
_entity.pdbx_description
1 polymer ?
#
loop_
_entity_poly.entity_id
_entity_poly.type
_entity_poly.pdbx_seq_one_letter_code
_entity_poly.pdbx_strand_id
1 'polypeptide(L)'
;MIKKLSITIGILIIAILISGCIQEVTEEQSKEKLGDEILNIRDGIPEGWSYTNIPEEGKKGSPHGLEEPVIRIDFINPDEEFENSSKTKYNPSLRLYFYHIAEKQEIVEIIANESMYSWCIPIYFDETERYIIVTSPCYINSGVFTEEAKDYYYTLKKSLKEYFDKFK
;
A
#
# COMPACT_ATOMS: atom_id res chain seq x y z
N MET A 1 -78.72 -17.72 4.29
CA MET A 1 -77.96 -16.46 4.28
C MET A 1 -76.58 -16.73 4.87
N ILE A 2 -75.55 -16.47 4.08
CA ILE A 2 -74.15 -16.84 4.31
C ILE A 2 -73.53 -15.90 5.36
N LYS A 3 -72.87 -16.45 6.38
CA LYS A 3 -71.77 -15.74 7.07
C LYS A 3 -70.53 -16.62 7.06
N LYS A 4 -69.62 -16.26 6.14
CA LYS A 4 -68.27 -16.81 6.01
C LYS A 4 -67.47 -16.46 7.26
N LEU A 5 -66.93 -17.47 7.93
CA LEU A 5 -65.94 -17.32 8.99
C LEU A 5 -64.60 -17.01 8.31
N SER A 6 -64.11 -15.79 8.49
CA SER A 6 -62.82 -15.34 7.93
C SER A 6 -61.72 -15.77 8.89
N ILE A 7 -60.88 -16.72 8.45
CA ILE A 7 -59.65 -17.11 9.14
C ILE A 7 -58.58 -16.10 8.71
N THR A 8 -58.17 -15.23 9.64
CA THR A 8 -57.12 -14.24 9.39
C THR A 8 -55.97 -14.47 10.36
N ILE A 9 -54.78 -14.59 9.76
CA ILE A 9 -53.46 -14.25 10.31
C ILE A 9 -52.83 -15.26 11.26
N GLY A 10 -51.92 -16.04 10.68
CA GLY A 10 -50.91 -16.83 11.38
C GLY A 10 -49.70 -17.12 10.50
N ILE A 11 -49.30 -16.19 9.62
CA ILE A 11 -47.97 -16.23 9.00
C ILE A 11 -47.05 -15.54 10.00
N LEU A 12 -46.66 -16.31 11.03
CA LEU A 12 -45.53 -15.96 11.87
C LEU A 12 -44.31 -15.97 10.94
N ILE A 13 -43.82 -14.77 10.67
CA ILE A 13 -42.62 -14.46 9.94
C ILE A 13 -41.51 -15.39 10.45
N ILE A 14 -41.17 -16.39 9.63
CA ILE A 14 -39.84 -16.99 9.64
C ILE A 14 -38.94 -15.82 9.26
N ALA A 15 -38.48 -15.08 10.26
CA ALA A 15 -37.39 -14.15 10.13
C ALA A 15 -36.19 -15.03 9.84
N ILE A 16 -35.96 -15.21 8.55
CA ILE A 16 -34.83 -15.93 7.99
C ILE A 16 -33.60 -15.34 8.66
N LEU A 17 -32.88 -16.23 9.33
CA LEU A 17 -31.53 -16.07 9.86
C LEU A 17 -30.58 -15.73 8.71
N ILE A 18 -30.68 -14.51 8.19
CA ILE A 18 -29.65 -13.84 7.41
C ILE A 18 -29.12 -12.69 8.28
N SER A 19 -28.80 -13.02 9.53
CA SER A 19 -27.69 -12.33 10.21
C SER A 19 -26.44 -12.82 9.50
N GLY A 20 -26.20 -12.28 8.31
CA GLY A 20 -24.95 -12.46 7.61
C GLY A 20 -23.86 -12.08 8.60
N CYS A 21 -22.99 -13.04 8.89
CA CYS A 21 -21.76 -12.81 9.61
C CYS A 21 -20.99 -11.72 8.86
N ILE A 22 -21.18 -10.47 9.27
CA ILE A 22 -20.15 -9.46 9.10
C ILE A 22 -19.08 -9.93 10.06
N GLN A 23 -18.16 -10.73 9.55
CA GLN A 23 -16.96 -11.13 10.25
C GLN A 23 -16.20 -9.82 10.47
N GLU A 24 -16.34 -9.22 11.66
CA GLU A 24 -15.41 -8.21 12.13
C GLU A 24 -14.02 -8.84 11.99
N VAL A 25 -13.26 -8.38 11.00
CA VAL A 25 -11.85 -8.75 10.87
C VAL A 25 -11.19 -8.21 12.13
N THR A 26 -10.91 -9.11 13.07
CA THR A 26 -10.28 -8.75 14.33
C THR A 26 -8.87 -8.25 14.07
N GLU A 27 -8.36 -7.37 14.93
CA GLU A 27 -7.00 -6.82 14.85
C GLU A 27 -5.92 -7.92 14.79
N GLU A 28 -6.20 -9.10 15.35
CA GLU A 28 -5.33 -10.27 15.24
C GLU A 28 -5.30 -10.87 13.82
N GLN A 29 -6.43 -10.91 13.11
CA GLN A 29 -6.46 -11.38 11.71
C GLN A 29 -5.78 -10.41 10.74
N SER A 30 -5.84 -9.10 11.02
CA SER A 30 -5.11 -8.11 10.23
C SER A 30 -3.60 -8.16 10.51
N LYS A 31 -3.16 -8.45 11.75
CA LYS A 31 -1.77 -8.74 12.14
C LYS A 31 -1.21 -10.02 11.53
N GLU A 32 -2.04 -11.06 11.47
CA GLU A 32 -1.64 -12.30 10.80
C GLU A 32 -1.41 -12.04 9.29
N LYS A 33 -2.29 -11.23 8.68
CA LYS A 33 -2.23 -10.88 7.25
C LYS A 33 -1.13 -9.86 6.91
N LEU A 34 -0.88 -8.87 7.78
CA LEU A 34 0.10 -7.81 7.59
C LEU A 34 1.02 -7.74 8.81
N GLY A 35 2.33 -7.86 8.59
CA GLY A 35 3.30 -7.84 9.68
C GLY A 35 3.43 -6.51 10.40
N ASP A 36 4.07 -6.55 11.58
CA ASP A 36 4.30 -5.39 12.44
C ASP A 36 5.07 -4.29 11.71
N GLU A 37 5.93 -4.65 10.74
CA GLU A 37 6.64 -3.70 9.89
C GLU A 37 5.71 -2.80 9.08
N ILE A 38 4.51 -3.27 8.71
CA ILE A 38 3.52 -2.51 7.95
C ILE A 38 2.54 -1.81 8.89
N LEU A 39 2.10 -2.48 9.95
CA LEU A 39 1.11 -1.94 10.88
C LEU A 39 1.67 -0.76 11.70
N ASN A 40 2.96 -0.81 12.05
CA ASN A 40 3.62 0.22 12.83
C ASN A 40 4.46 1.18 11.98
N ILE A 41 4.23 1.22 10.65
CA ILE A 41 5.03 2.02 9.71
C ILE A 41 5.09 3.51 10.09
N ARG A 42 4.09 4.01 10.81
CA ARG A 42 4.05 5.37 11.36
C ARG A 42 5.30 5.72 12.18
N ASP A 43 5.90 4.76 12.88
CA ASP A 43 7.09 4.97 13.71
C ASP A 43 8.37 5.22 12.90
N GLY A 44 8.34 4.93 11.59
CA GLY A 44 9.43 5.17 10.66
C GLY A 44 9.27 6.42 9.81
N ILE A 45 8.18 7.18 9.99
CA ILE A 45 7.83 8.32 9.15
C ILE A 45 8.19 9.63 9.87
N PRO A 46 8.99 10.53 9.26
CA PRO A 46 9.33 11.81 9.84
C PRO A 46 8.12 12.76 9.91
N GLU A 47 8.23 13.81 10.73
CA GLU A 47 7.20 14.85 10.86
C GLU A 47 6.86 15.48 9.49
N GLY A 48 5.59 15.87 9.32
CA GLY A 48 5.06 16.43 8.07
C GLY A 48 4.69 15.38 7.02
N TRP A 49 5.14 14.13 7.15
CA TRP A 49 4.76 13.08 6.23
C TRP A 49 3.51 12.31 6.68
N SER A 50 2.70 11.93 5.70
CA SER A 50 1.53 11.08 5.85
C SER A 50 1.67 9.84 4.96
N TYR A 51 0.89 8.80 5.24
CA TYR A 51 0.89 7.57 4.46
C TYR A 51 -0.52 7.00 4.29
N THR A 52 -0.70 6.23 3.23
CA THR A 52 -1.93 5.45 2.97
C THR A 52 -1.55 4.02 2.60
N ASN A 53 -2.12 3.07 3.34
CA ASN A 53 -2.00 1.64 3.08
C ASN A 53 -3.08 1.20 2.09
N ILE A 54 -2.69 0.51 1.03
CA ILE A 54 -3.59 0.08 -0.05
C ILE A 54 -3.47 -1.44 -0.16
N PRO A 55 -4.29 -2.20 0.60
CA PRO A 55 -4.25 -3.66 0.60
C PRO A 55 -5.17 -4.28 -0.47
N GLU A 56 -6.04 -3.48 -1.10
CA GLU A 56 -7.08 -3.95 -2.01
C GLU A 56 -6.48 -4.47 -3.34
N GLU A 57 -6.80 -5.71 -3.68
CA GLU A 57 -6.47 -6.34 -4.96
C GLU A 57 -7.03 -5.54 -6.15
N GLY A 58 -6.26 -5.44 -7.22
CA GLY A 58 -6.56 -4.64 -8.41
C GLY A 58 -6.37 -3.13 -8.25
N LYS A 59 -6.10 -2.62 -7.04
CA LYS A 59 -5.87 -1.18 -6.79
C LYS A 59 -4.42 -0.83 -6.44
N LYS A 60 -3.59 -1.83 -6.15
CA LYS A 60 -2.18 -1.63 -5.80
C LYS A 60 -1.38 -1.25 -7.05
N GLY A 61 -1.77 -1.78 -8.22
CA GLY A 61 -0.93 -1.69 -9.41
C GLY A 61 0.44 -2.32 -9.15
N SER A 62 1.37 -2.19 -10.09
CA SER A 62 2.72 -2.73 -9.91
C SER A 62 3.73 -1.93 -10.71
N PRO A 63 5.01 -1.90 -10.28
CA PRO A 63 6.09 -1.53 -11.16
C PRO A 63 6.12 -2.43 -12.41
N HIS A 64 6.66 -1.91 -13.50
CA HIS A 64 6.72 -2.65 -14.76
C HIS A 64 7.45 -4.01 -14.58
N GLY A 65 6.89 -5.05 -15.19
CA GLY A 65 7.43 -6.41 -15.13
C GLY A 65 7.11 -7.19 -13.86
N LEU A 66 6.58 -6.55 -12.81
CA LEU A 66 6.20 -7.22 -11.57
C LEU A 66 4.69 -7.48 -11.51
N GLU A 67 4.34 -8.57 -10.85
CA GLU A 67 2.96 -8.87 -10.44
C GLU A 67 2.47 -7.87 -9.39
N GLU A 68 1.19 -7.98 -9.01
CA GLU A 68 0.61 -7.11 -7.99
C GLU A 68 1.21 -7.43 -6.60
N PRO A 69 1.65 -6.43 -5.82
CA PRO A 69 2.26 -6.67 -4.50
C PRO A 69 1.21 -7.19 -3.49
N VAL A 70 1.70 -7.63 -2.34
CA VAL A 70 0.84 -7.90 -1.17
C VAL A 70 0.15 -6.62 -0.71
N ILE A 71 0.92 -5.53 -0.61
CA ILE A 71 0.43 -4.22 -0.24
C ILE A 71 1.24 -3.11 -0.91
N ARG A 72 0.57 -1.99 -1.19
CA ARG A 72 1.22 -0.73 -1.56
C ARG A 72 1.06 0.28 -0.43
N ILE A 73 2.12 1.04 -0.16
CA ILE A 73 2.08 2.19 0.74
C ILE A 73 2.49 3.44 -0.03
N ASP A 74 1.59 4.41 -0.05
CA ASP A 74 1.81 5.73 -0.64
C ASP A 74 2.14 6.73 0.47
N PHE A 75 3.30 7.39 0.39
CA PHE A 75 3.76 8.44 1.30
C PHE A 75 3.68 9.80 0.61
N ILE A 76 3.24 10.82 1.35
CA ILE A 76 3.17 12.20 0.86
C ILE A 76 3.42 13.18 2.00
N ASN A 77 4.18 14.25 1.73
CA ASN A 77 4.25 15.42 2.60
C ASN A 77 3.33 16.51 2.01
N PRO A 78 2.10 16.70 2.53
CA PRO A 78 1.14 17.64 1.98
C PRO A 78 1.47 19.10 2.31
N ASP A 79 2.32 19.34 3.30
CA ASP A 79 2.64 20.69 3.78
C ASP A 79 3.79 21.33 2.99
N GLU A 80 4.54 20.53 2.24
CA GLU A 80 5.67 20.95 1.41
C GLU A 80 5.36 20.82 -0.08
N GLU A 81 5.89 21.75 -0.88
CA GLU A 81 5.79 21.73 -2.33
C GLU A 81 7.14 22.08 -2.97
N PHE A 82 7.45 21.49 -4.11
CA PHE A 82 8.54 21.91 -4.98
C PHE A 82 8.05 22.08 -6.42
N GLU A 83 8.77 22.86 -7.22
CA GLU A 83 8.45 23.08 -8.63
C GLU A 83 9.39 22.30 -9.57
N ASN A 84 8.86 21.81 -10.67
CA ASN A 84 9.68 21.29 -11.77
C ASN A 84 10.07 22.41 -12.76
N SER A 85 10.82 22.07 -13.81
CA SER A 85 11.22 23.02 -14.87
C SER A 85 10.04 23.66 -15.62
N SER A 86 8.87 23.02 -15.61
CA SER A 86 7.63 23.53 -16.19
C SER A 86 6.81 24.40 -15.23
N LYS A 87 7.32 24.69 -14.02
CA LYS A 87 6.61 25.41 -12.95
C LYS A 87 5.35 24.69 -12.44
N THR A 88 5.26 23.39 -12.67
CA THR A 88 4.24 22.56 -12.04
C THR A 88 4.70 22.26 -10.62
N LYS A 89 3.79 22.49 -9.66
CA LYS A 89 3.99 22.21 -8.25
C LYS A 89 3.66 20.75 -7.93
N TYR A 90 4.48 20.13 -7.10
CA TYR A 90 4.30 18.77 -6.62
C TYR A 90 4.58 18.71 -5.13
N ASN A 91 3.85 17.85 -4.43
CA ASN A 91 4.22 17.45 -3.08
C ASN A 91 5.29 16.35 -3.13
N PRO A 92 6.26 16.38 -2.18
CA PRO A 92 7.14 15.24 -1.95
C PRO A 92 6.34 13.97 -1.73
N SER A 93 6.75 12.91 -2.43
CA SER A 93 6.01 11.65 -2.44
C SER A 93 6.93 10.45 -2.66
N LEU A 94 6.54 9.32 -2.09
CA LEU A 94 7.20 8.04 -2.30
C LEU A 94 6.13 6.96 -2.34
N ARG A 95 6.31 5.97 -3.21
CA ARG A 95 5.48 4.77 -3.21
C ARG A 95 6.34 3.54 -3.00
N LEU A 96 5.94 2.70 -2.05
CA LEU A 96 6.59 1.42 -1.78
C LEU A 96 5.63 0.27 -2.06
N TYR A 97 6.16 -0.76 -2.71
CA TYR A 97 5.48 -2.00 -3.06
C TYR A 97 6.11 -3.13 -2.26
N PHE A 98 5.30 -3.90 -1.54
CA PHE A 98 5.76 -4.98 -0.67
C PHE A 98 5.36 -6.32 -1.27
N TYR A 99 6.36 -7.12 -1.60
CA TYR A 99 6.21 -8.48 -2.12
C TYR A 99 6.71 -9.47 -1.07
N HIS A 100 6.27 -10.73 -1.12
CA HIS A 100 6.77 -11.72 -0.17
C HIS A 100 8.27 -11.92 -0.38
N ILE A 101 9.02 -12.09 0.72
CA ILE A 101 10.47 -12.29 0.66
C ILE A 101 10.85 -13.53 -0.16
N ALA A 102 9.96 -14.52 -0.24
CA ALA A 102 10.14 -15.72 -1.05
C ALA A 102 10.27 -15.41 -2.56
N GLU A 103 9.73 -14.27 -3.01
CA GLU A 103 9.77 -13.80 -4.40
C GLU A 103 11.05 -12.99 -4.72
N LYS A 104 11.93 -12.76 -3.72
CA LYS A 104 13.10 -11.87 -3.83
C LYS A 104 13.98 -12.18 -5.05
N GLN A 105 14.31 -13.45 -5.27
CA GLN A 105 15.23 -13.82 -6.36
C GLN A 105 14.63 -13.47 -7.73
N GLU A 106 13.36 -13.82 -7.95
CA GLU A 106 12.64 -13.50 -9.19
C GLU A 106 12.52 -11.98 -9.39
N ILE A 107 12.18 -11.23 -8.34
CA ILE A 107 12.06 -9.77 -8.40
C ILE A 107 13.40 -9.12 -8.75
N VAL A 108 14.51 -9.58 -8.17
CA VAL A 108 15.86 -9.06 -8.47
C VAL A 108 16.24 -9.34 -9.93
N GLU A 109 15.88 -10.51 -10.47
CA GLU A 109 16.10 -10.83 -11.88
C GLU A 109 15.27 -9.93 -12.81
N ILE A 110 14.00 -9.68 -12.47
CA ILE A 110 13.14 -8.75 -13.22
C ILE A 110 13.74 -7.34 -13.19
N ILE A 111 14.15 -6.83 -12.03
CA ILE A 111 14.81 -5.52 -11.90
C ILE A 111 16.04 -5.43 -12.82
N ALA A 112 16.88 -6.48 -12.83
CA ALA A 112 18.07 -6.52 -13.68
C ALA A 112 17.71 -6.51 -15.17
N ASN A 113 16.72 -7.30 -15.59
CA ASN A 113 16.28 -7.39 -16.98
C ASN A 113 15.63 -6.09 -17.46
N GLU A 114 14.80 -5.46 -16.63
CA GLU A 114 14.08 -4.24 -16.94
C GLU A 114 15.01 -3.02 -17.02
N SER A 115 16.15 -3.04 -16.31
CA SER A 115 17.12 -1.94 -16.25
C SER A 115 17.64 -1.45 -17.61
N MET A 116 17.51 -2.27 -18.66
CA MET A 116 17.96 -1.94 -20.01
C MET A 116 16.91 -1.18 -20.86
N TYR A 117 15.64 -1.15 -20.45
CA TYR A 117 14.54 -0.80 -21.36
C TYR A 117 13.62 0.34 -20.89
N SER A 118 13.65 0.75 -19.62
CA SER A 118 12.69 1.71 -19.09
C SER A 118 13.31 2.75 -18.16
N TRP A 119 12.73 3.96 -18.16
CA TRP A 119 13.04 5.04 -17.22
C TRP A 119 12.26 4.90 -15.90
N CYS A 120 11.31 3.98 -15.86
CA CYS A 120 10.36 3.74 -14.79
C CYS A 120 10.51 2.34 -14.16
N ILE A 121 11.72 1.80 -14.19
CA ILE A 121 12.01 0.43 -13.76
C ILE A 121 11.76 0.23 -12.26
N PRO A 122 11.33 -0.97 -11.84
CA PRO A 122 11.41 -1.32 -10.44
C PRO A 122 12.85 -1.19 -9.95
N ILE A 123 13.02 -0.69 -8.73
CA ILE A 123 14.29 -0.64 -8.03
C ILE A 123 14.11 -1.22 -6.63
N TYR A 124 15.09 -2.00 -6.20
CA TYR A 124 15.17 -2.49 -4.84
C TYR A 124 15.28 -1.30 -3.86
N PHE A 125 14.39 -1.24 -2.88
CA PHE A 125 14.40 -0.21 -1.85
C PHE A 125 15.04 -0.74 -0.56
N ASP A 126 14.48 -1.80 0.01
CA ASP A 126 14.97 -2.51 1.21
C ASP A 126 14.28 -3.87 1.36
N GLU A 127 14.50 -4.55 2.49
CA GLU A 127 13.78 -5.78 2.86
C GLU A 127 13.60 -5.94 4.36
N THR A 128 12.60 -6.75 4.73
CA THR A 128 12.37 -7.30 6.07
C THR A 128 12.45 -8.84 6.01
N GLU A 129 12.34 -9.51 7.15
CA GLU A 129 12.19 -10.97 7.20
C GLU A 129 11.02 -11.50 6.38
N ARG A 130 9.98 -10.67 6.13
CA ARG A 130 8.75 -11.10 5.43
C ARG A 130 8.60 -10.52 4.03
N TYR A 131 9.21 -9.37 3.74
CA TYR A 131 8.97 -8.65 2.49
C TYR A 131 10.24 -8.17 1.81
N ILE A 132 10.24 -8.25 0.48
CA ILE A 132 11.09 -7.40 -0.36
C ILE A 132 10.33 -6.13 -0.73
N ILE A 133 10.99 -4.98 -0.56
CA ILE A 133 10.40 -3.66 -0.74
C ILE A 133 10.96 -3.04 -2.02
N VAL A 134 10.07 -2.66 -2.92
CA VAL A 134 10.40 -2.13 -4.24
C VAL A 134 9.78 -0.74 -4.41
N THR A 135 10.46 0.12 -5.17
CA THR A 135 9.89 1.38 -5.69
C THR A 135 10.26 1.56 -7.16
N SER A 136 10.03 2.72 -7.75
CA SER A 136 10.50 3.07 -9.10
C SER A 136 10.74 4.57 -9.18
N PRO A 137 11.69 5.06 -10.01
CA PRO A 137 11.94 6.47 -10.21
C PRO A 137 10.68 7.32 -10.45
N CYS A 138 9.69 6.82 -11.20
CA CYS A 138 8.45 7.55 -11.45
C CYS A 138 7.58 7.77 -10.21
N TYR A 139 7.77 6.94 -9.19
CA TYR A 139 6.99 7.02 -7.95
C TYR A 139 7.77 7.68 -6.80
N ILE A 140 8.98 8.17 -7.08
CA ILE A 140 9.71 9.08 -6.19
C ILE A 140 9.42 10.48 -6.69
N ASN A 141 8.74 11.29 -5.88
CA ASN A 141 8.42 12.69 -6.18
C ASN A 141 7.76 12.87 -7.56
N SER A 142 6.88 11.93 -7.94
CA SER A 142 6.24 11.91 -9.26
C SER A 142 7.23 11.94 -10.44
N GLY A 143 8.44 11.39 -10.27
CA GLY A 143 9.50 11.38 -11.28
C GLY A 143 10.29 12.68 -11.39
N VAL A 144 10.17 13.59 -10.41
CA VAL A 144 10.92 14.86 -10.38
C VAL A 144 12.18 14.73 -9.52
N PHE A 145 13.32 15.10 -10.10
CA PHE A 145 14.66 14.92 -9.48
C PHE A 145 15.43 16.24 -9.35
N THR A 146 14.75 17.34 -9.03
CA THR A 146 15.43 18.59 -8.61
C THR A 146 16.18 18.35 -7.30
N GLU A 147 17.17 19.20 -6.98
CA GLU A 147 17.92 19.06 -5.72
C GLU A 147 17.01 19.18 -4.48
N GLU A 148 16.03 20.09 -4.53
CA GLU A 148 15.00 20.22 -3.49
C GLU A 148 14.15 18.95 -3.35
N ALA A 149 13.64 18.39 -4.47
CA ALA A 149 12.87 17.14 -4.43
C ALA A 149 13.70 15.98 -3.84
N LYS A 150 14.98 15.89 -4.23
CA LYS A 150 15.89 14.86 -3.70
C LYS A 150 16.08 14.99 -2.20
N ASP A 151 16.18 16.20 -1.65
CA ASP A 151 16.38 16.42 -0.23
C ASP A 151 15.22 15.88 0.62
N TYR A 152 13.97 16.16 0.20
CA TYR A 152 12.78 15.57 0.81
C TYR A 152 12.79 14.03 0.75
N TYR A 153 13.14 13.48 -0.42
CA TYR A 153 13.23 12.02 -0.59
C TYR A 153 14.30 11.41 0.31
N TYR A 154 15.49 12.01 0.43
CA TYR A 154 16.57 11.45 1.25
C TYR A 154 16.21 11.41 2.72
N THR A 155 15.52 12.43 3.24
CA THR A 155 15.04 12.48 4.62
C THR A 155 14.07 11.34 4.93
N LEU A 156 13.04 11.16 4.08
CA LEU A 156 12.10 10.05 4.24
C LEU A 156 12.79 8.69 4.05
N LYS A 157 13.59 8.53 2.98
CA LYS A 157 14.30 7.30 2.66
C LYS A 157 15.15 6.84 3.85
N LYS A 158 15.93 7.74 4.45
CA LYS A 158 16.77 7.42 5.60
C LYS A 158 15.95 6.89 6.77
N SER A 159 14.88 7.61 7.14
CA SER A 159 14.01 7.24 8.26
C SER A 159 13.35 5.88 8.05
N LEU A 160 12.86 5.61 6.83
CA LEU A 160 12.26 4.33 6.47
C LEU A 160 13.27 3.18 6.49
N LYS A 161 14.50 3.39 5.99
CA LYS A 161 15.56 2.37 6.05
C LYS A 161 15.94 2.03 7.48
N GLU A 162 16.13 3.04 8.33
CA GLU A 162 16.40 2.85 9.76
C GLU A 162 15.25 2.13 10.49
N TYR A 163 14.01 2.36 10.05
CA TYR A 163 12.85 1.64 10.56
C TYR A 163 12.84 0.17 10.11
N PHE A 164 13.01 -0.12 8.82
CA PHE A 164 12.99 -1.48 8.28
C PHE A 164 14.15 -2.34 8.77
N ASP A 165 15.31 -1.74 9.08
CA ASP A 165 16.46 -2.43 9.69
C ASP A 165 16.11 -3.13 11.02
N LYS A 166 15.04 -2.70 11.71
CA LYS A 166 14.56 -3.33 12.96
C LYS A 166 13.85 -4.67 12.73
N PHE A 167 13.51 -4.99 11.48
CA PHE A 167 12.71 -6.16 11.07
C PHE A 167 13.51 -7.09 10.14
N LYS A 168 14.84 -7.05 10.23
CA LYS A 168 15.77 -7.91 9.48
C LYS A 168 16.22 -9.13 10.26
#